data_AF-A0A1F2XPG0-F1
#
_entry.id   AF-A0A1F2XPG0-F1
#
_cell.length_a   1.000
_cell.length_b   1.000
_cell.length_c   1.000
_cell.angle_alpha   90.00
_cell.angle_beta   90.00
_cell.angle_gamma   90.00
#
_symmetry.space_group_name_H-M   'P 1'
#
loop_
_entity.id
_entity.type
_entity.pdbx_description
1 polymer ?
#
loop_
_entity_poly.entity_id
_entity_poly.type
_entity_poly.pdbx_seq_one_letter_code
_entity_poly.pdbx_strand_id
1 'polypeptide(L)'
;MRAVLVALLVLVAALVLEWAPLLPASLALLAGVYAAQLYVDDATLDGAAPLFAAGLFVTAEFGYWSLEERERVEAAPGEGLRRLAIVAVLGLVALVVAASLLALADIVRTRGLAVDVLGAAAAAAALSAIVVLAGRRV
;
A
#
# COMPACT_ATOMS: atom_id res chain seq x y z
N MET A 1 -0.96 17.65 9.92
CA MET A 1 0.49 17.76 10.24
C MET A 1 0.94 16.89 11.42
N ARG A 2 0.37 17.02 12.62
CA ARG A 2 0.81 16.23 13.81
C ARG A 2 0.76 14.70 13.61
N ALA A 3 -0.30 14.18 13.00
CA ALA A 3 -0.45 12.74 12.76
C ALA A 3 0.56 12.16 11.74
N VAL A 4 0.96 12.95 10.73
CA VAL A 4 2.03 12.56 9.78
C VAL A 4 3.36 12.39 10.51
N LEU A 5 3.70 13.34 11.38
CA LEU A 5 4.91 13.24 12.19
C LEU A 5 4.88 12.00 13.08
N VAL A 6 3.74 11.67 13.69
CA VAL A 6 3.59 10.45 14.48
C VAL A 6 3.80 9.21 13.61
N ALA A 7 3.16 9.10 12.45
CA ALA A 7 3.32 7.96 11.55
C ALA A 7 4.78 7.79 11.07
N LEU A 8 5.45 8.89 10.73
CA LEU A 8 6.88 8.88 10.38
C LEU A 8 7.75 8.44 11.55
N LEU A 9 7.47 8.91 12.77
CA LEU A 9 8.19 8.47 13.97
C LEU A 9 7.97 6.98 14.26
N VAL A 10 6.76 6.47 14.07
CA VAL A 10 6.45 5.04 14.21
C VAL A 10 7.18 4.22 13.15
N LEU A 11 7.27 4.69 11.91
CA LEU A 11 8.05 4.04 10.84
C LEU A 11 9.54 3.98 11.19
N VAL A 12 10.10 5.11 11.64
CA VAL A 12 11.50 5.17 12.11
C VAL A 12 11.71 4.22 13.29
N ALA A 13 10.79 4.22 14.26
CA ALA A 13 10.86 3.31 15.40
C ALA A 13 10.78 1.84 14.98
N ALA A 14 9.93 1.48 14.01
CA ALA A 14 9.84 0.12 13.48
C ALA A 14 11.18 -0.37 12.91
N LEU A 15 11.88 0.52 12.18
CA LEU A 15 13.16 0.22 11.57
C LEU A 15 14.33 0.23 12.57
N VAL A 16 14.29 1.09 13.59
CA VAL A 16 15.34 1.18 14.62
C VAL A 16 15.21 0.05 15.64
N LEU A 17 13.99 -0.29 16.05
CA LEU A 17 13.71 -1.35 17.03
C LEU A 17 13.61 -2.74 16.40
N GLU A 18 13.69 -2.84 15.06
CA GLU A 18 13.57 -4.09 14.30
C GLU A 18 12.22 -4.81 14.51
N TRP A 19 11.19 -4.03 14.83
CA TRP A 19 9.85 -4.55 15.06
C TRP A 19 9.07 -4.55 13.74
N ALA A 20 9.25 -5.62 12.97
CA ALA A 20 8.54 -5.84 11.71
C ALA A 20 7.00 -5.61 11.77
N PRO A 21 6.28 -5.92 12.88
CA PRO A 21 4.85 -5.64 12.98
C PRO A 21 4.47 -4.14 13.02
N LEU A 22 5.40 -3.25 13.41
CA LEU A 22 5.13 -1.80 13.44
C LEU A 22 5.19 -1.16 12.05
N LEU A 23 5.86 -1.79 11.09
CA LEU A 23 5.98 -1.31 9.72
C LEU A 23 4.60 -1.15 9.04
N PRO A 24 3.73 -2.18 8.94
CA PRO A 24 2.41 -2.03 8.33
C PRO A 24 1.51 -1.07 9.11
N ALA A 25 1.64 -1.00 10.44
CA ALA A 25 0.87 -0.07 11.26
C ALA A 25 1.21 1.39 10.94
N SER A 26 2.49 1.71 10.77
CA SER A 26 2.94 3.07 10.41
C SER A 26 2.43 3.52 9.04
N LEU A 27 2.45 2.61 8.06
CA LEU A 27 1.97 2.88 6.70
C LEU A 27 0.45 2.99 6.66
N ALA A 28 -0.26 2.15 7.42
CA ALA A 28 -1.71 2.24 7.58
C ALA A 28 -2.14 3.56 8.22
N LEU A 29 -1.38 4.04 9.21
CA LEU A 29 -1.61 5.38 9.79
C LEU A 29 -1.37 6.48 8.75
N LEU A 30 -0.30 6.39 7.95
CA LEU A 30 -0.02 7.38 6.89
C LEU A 30 -1.13 7.41 5.84
N ALA A 31 -1.59 6.24 5.39
CA ALA A 31 -2.72 6.07 4.48
C ALA A 31 -4.02 6.63 5.08
N GLY A 32 -4.27 6.36 6.37
CA GLY A 32 -5.43 6.88 7.09
C GLY A 32 -5.43 8.40 7.20
N VAL A 33 -4.26 9.02 7.42
CA VAL A 33 -4.16 10.49 7.44
C VAL A 33 -4.45 11.08 6.06
N TYR A 34 -3.91 10.48 4.99
CA TYR A 34 -4.19 10.92 3.62
C TYR A 34 -5.69 10.81 3.29
N ALA A 35 -6.33 9.69 3.62
CA ALA A 35 -7.77 9.50 3.43
C ALA A 35 -8.61 10.48 4.26
N ALA A 36 -8.22 10.76 5.50
CA ALA A 36 -8.89 11.75 6.34
C ALA A 36 -8.78 13.17 5.77
N GLN A 37 -7.65 13.52 5.16
CA GLN A 37 -7.50 14.81 4.48
C GLN A 37 -8.45 14.93 3.28
N LEU A 38 -8.52 13.90 2.44
CA LEU A 38 -9.47 13.87 1.32
C LEU A 38 -10.92 14.08 1.77
N TYR A 39 -11.30 13.47 2.89
CA TYR A 39 -12.62 13.63 3.47
C TYR A 39 -12.88 15.04 4.00
N VAL A 40 -11.91 15.63 4.71
CA VAL A 40 -12.04 16.99 5.28
C VAL A 40 -12.06 18.06 4.20
N ASP A 41 -11.26 17.89 3.15
CA ASP A 41 -11.14 18.85 2.05
C ASP A 41 -12.29 18.72 1.03
N ASP A 42 -13.26 17.81 1.27
CA ASP A 42 -14.33 17.42 0.33
C ASP A 42 -13.80 17.01 -1.06
N ALA A 43 -12.52 16.66 -1.11
CA ALA A 43 -11.78 16.19 -2.27
C ALA A 43 -12.08 14.72 -2.47
N THR A 44 -13.29 14.48 -2.97
CA THR A 44 -13.87 13.15 -3.17
C THR A 44 -13.04 12.20 -4.04
N LEU A 45 -12.23 12.69 -4.98
CA LEU A 45 -11.29 11.90 -5.77
C LEU A 45 -10.03 12.73 -6.08
N ASP A 46 -8.87 12.30 -5.58
CA ASP A 46 -7.58 12.91 -5.89
C ASP A 46 -6.82 12.08 -6.93
N GLY A 47 -6.44 12.72 -8.04
CA GLY A 47 -5.66 12.11 -9.10
C GLY A 47 -4.27 11.64 -8.66
N ALA A 48 -3.74 12.16 -7.55
CA ALA A 48 -2.48 11.73 -6.96
C ALA A 48 -2.60 10.46 -6.08
N ALA A 49 -3.80 10.02 -5.72
CA ALA A 49 -4.02 8.85 -4.86
C ALA A 49 -3.31 7.56 -5.34
N PRO A 50 -3.27 7.23 -6.66
CA PRO A 50 -2.56 6.06 -7.15
C PRO A 50 -1.06 6.14 -6.91
N LEU A 51 -0.49 7.34 -7.03
CA LEU A 51 0.92 7.58 -6.79
C LEU A 51 1.25 7.44 -5.30
N PHE A 52 0.38 7.94 -4.43
CA PHE A 52 0.53 7.78 -2.99
C PHE A 52 0.46 6.31 -2.57
N ALA A 53 -0.50 5.54 -3.11
CA ALA A 53 -0.62 4.11 -2.85
C ALA A 53 0.62 3.31 -3.32
N ALA A 54 1.11 3.59 -4.54
CA ALA A 54 2.32 2.96 -5.05
C ALA A 54 3.56 3.32 -4.21
N GLY A 55 3.67 4.57 -3.78
CA GLY A 55 4.73 5.04 -2.90
C GLY A 55 4.74 4.33 -1.54
N LEU A 56 3.57 4.16 -0.92
CA LEU A 56 3.42 3.40 0.32
C LEU A 56 3.82 1.94 0.15
N PHE A 57 3.39 1.31 -0.95
CA PHE A 57 3.75 -0.08 -1.26
C PHE A 57 5.26 -0.25 -1.39
N VAL A 58 5.91 0.60 -2.19
CA VAL A 58 7.36 0.56 -2.39
C VAL A 58 8.11 0.84 -1.07
N THR A 59 7.59 1.75 -0.24
CA THR A 59 8.14 2.02 1.09
C THR A 59 8.04 0.80 2.01
N ALA A 60 6.94 0.05 1.95
CA ALA A 60 6.77 -1.19 2.70
C ALA A 60 7.83 -2.23 2.28
N GLU A 61 7.99 -2.46 0.98
CA GLU A 61 8.96 -3.41 0.43
C GLU A 61 10.40 -3.05 0.83
N PHE A 62 10.77 -1.77 0.75
CA PHE A 62 12.08 -1.32 1.20
C PHE A 62 12.25 -1.43 2.72
N GLY A 63 11.20 -1.17 3.49
CA GLY A 63 11.22 -1.34 4.95
C GLY A 63 11.45 -2.79 5.36
N TYR A 64 10.72 -3.73 4.75
CA TYR A 64 10.92 -5.17 4.98
C TYR A 64 12.29 -5.64 4.51
N TRP A 65 12.73 -5.20 3.32
CA TRP A 65 14.07 -5.53 2.83
C TRP A 65 15.16 -4.99 3.79
N SER A 66 15.00 -3.77 4.31
CA SER A 66 15.95 -3.22 5.30
C SER A 66 16.02 -4.03 6.58
N LEU A 67 14.93 -4.66 7.02
CA LEU A 67 14.93 -5.53 8.20
C LEU A 67 15.58 -6.88 7.88
N GLU A 68 15.20 -7.49 6.76
CA GLU A 68 15.72 -8.78 6.30
C GLU A 68 17.22 -8.75 6.01
N GLU A 69 17.75 -7.62 5.53
CA GLU A 69 19.19 -7.46 5.28
C GLU A 69 20.02 -7.47 6.57
N ARG A 70 19.44 -7.06 7.71
CA ARG A 70 20.15 -7.08 9.01
C ARG A 70 20.30 -8.49 9.57
N GLU A 71 19.43 -9.41 9.20
CA GLU A 71 19.47 -10.81 9.64
C GLU A 71 20.36 -11.68 8.75
N ARG A 72 20.74 -11.23 7.55
CA ARG A 72 21.53 -12.01 6.59
C ARG A 72 23.03 -11.75 6.73
N VAL A 73 23.80 -12.84 6.74
CA VAL A 73 25.27 -12.80 6.88
C VAL A 73 25.98 -12.62 5.54
N GLU A 74 25.44 -13.11 4.42
CA GLU A 74 26.01 -12.89 3.08
C GLU A 74 24.92 -12.83 1.99
N ALA A 75 24.83 -11.71 1.28
CA ALA A 75 24.01 -11.57 0.08
C ALA A 75 24.84 -11.91 -1.17
N ALA A 76 24.29 -12.73 -2.06
CA ALA A 76 24.93 -13.05 -3.33
C ALA A 76 25.12 -11.78 -4.19
N PRO A 77 26.23 -11.66 -4.94
CA PRO A 77 26.46 -10.50 -5.80
C PRO A 77 25.35 -10.36 -6.85
N GLY A 78 24.72 -9.19 -6.92
CA GLY A 78 23.61 -8.88 -7.84
C GLY A 78 22.20 -9.16 -7.33
N GLU A 79 22.06 -9.79 -6.16
CA GLU A 79 20.76 -10.07 -5.53
C GLU A 79 19.96 -8.77 -5.28
N GLY A 80 20.65 -7.71 -4.84
CA GLY A 80 20.04 -6.40 -4.58
C GLY A 80 19.49 -5.72 -5.84
N LEU A 81 20.20 -5.81 -6.98
CA LEU A 81 19.71 -5.27 -8.26
C LEU A 81 18.47 -6.02 -8.75
N ARG A 82 18.46 -7.34 -8.60
CA ARG A 82 17.30 -8.17 -8.97
C ARG A 82 16.10 -7.85 -8.11
N ARG A 83 16.27 -7.75 -6.79
CA ARG A 83 15.21 -7.33 -5.85
C ARG A 83 14.71 -5.93 -6.15
N LEU A 84 15.61 -4.97 -6.40
CA LEU A 84 15.22 -3.62 -6.78
C LEU A 84 14.35 -3.61 -8.04
N ALA A 85 14.72 -4.38 -9.07
CA ALA A 85 13.92 -4.50 -10.27
C ALA A 85 12.53 -5.11 -9.99
N ILE A 86 12.45 -6.13 -9.13
CA ILE A 86 11.18 -6.73 -8.71
C ILE A 86 10.31 -5.70 -7.97
N VAL A 87 10.86 -4.99 -6.99
CA VAL A 87 10.13 -3.96 -6.23
C VAL A 87 9.67 -2.83 -7.15
N ALA A 88 10.50 -2.41 -8.11
CA ALA A 88 10.13 -1.40 -9.10
C ALA A 88 8.95 -1.87 -9.98
N VAL A 89 9.01 -3.11 -10.49
CA VAL A 89 7.92 -3.69 -11.28
C VAL A 89 6.64 -3.82 -10.45
N LEU A 90 6.74 -4.30 -9.21
CA LEU A 90 5.58 -4.40 -8.32
C LEU A 90 5.00 -3.02 -7.98
N GLY A 91 5.85 -2.01 -7.80
CA GLY A 91 5.42 -0.61 -7.62
C GLY A 91 4.67 -0.07 -8.84
N LEU A 92 5.16 -0.35 -10.06
CA LEU A 92 4.45 0.00 -11.29
C LEU A 92 3.11 -0.73 -11.42
N VAL A 93 3.07 -2.03 -11.08
CA VAL A 93 1.82 -2.79 -11.07
C VAL A 93 0.85 -2.21 -10.05
N ALA A 94 1.30 -1.89 -8.83
CA ALA A 94 0.49 -1.26 -7.80
C ALA A 94 -0.07 0.09 -8.27
N LEU A 95 0.75 0.90 -8.96
CA LEU A 95 0.32 2.16 -9.55
C LEU A 95 -0.78 1.96 -10.59
N VAL A 96 -0.59 1.03 -11.54
CA VAL A 96 -1.57 0.73 -12.59
C VAL A 96 -2.88 0.21 -11.98
N VAL A 97 -2.80 -0.68 -10.99
CA VAL A 97 -3.97 -1.20 -10.28
C VAL A 97 -4.70 -0.09 -9.55
N ALA A 98 -4.00 0.74 -8.78
CA ALA A 98 -4.61 1.85 -8.05
C ALA A 98 -5.22 2.89 -8.99
N ALA A 99 -4.56 3.22 -10.11
CA ALA A 99 -5.08 4.14 -11.11
C ALA A 99 -6.33 3.57 -11.80
N SER A 100 -6.34 2.27 -12.09
CA SER A 100 -7.50 1.58 -12.67
C SER A 100 -8.69 1.56 -11.70
N LEU A 101 -8.44 1.31 -10.41
CA LEU A 101 -9.46 1.38 -9.37
C LEU A 101 -10.01 2.80 -9.20
N LEU A 102 -9.14 3.82 -9.22
CA LEU A 102 -9.56 5.21 -9.17
C LEU A 102 -10.44 5.56 -10.37
N ALA A 103 -10.03 5.18 -11.59
CA ALA A 103 -10.80 5.40 -12.80
C ALA A 103 -12.16 4.67 -12.74
N LEU A 104 -12.19 3.44 -12.22
CA LEU A 104 -13.43 2.69 -12.01
C LEU A 104 -14.35 3.40 -11.01
N ALA A 105 -13.80 3.86 -9.88
CA ALA A 105 -14.55 4.60 -8.87
C ALA A 105 -15.14 5.91 -9.42
N ASP A 106 -14.40 6.61 -10.29
CA ASP A 106 -14.87 7.81 -10.97
C ASP A 106 -16.05 7.51 -11.92
N ILE A 107 -15.95 6.41 -12.68
CA ILE A 107 -17.03 5.92 -13.56
C ILE A 107 -18.27 5.51 -12.76
N VAL A 108 -18.09 4.83 -11.62
CA VAL A 108 -19.17 4.41 -10.72
C VAL A 108 -19.90 5.63 -10.17
N ARG A 109 -19.14 6.61 -9.66
CA ARG A 109 -19.67 7.84 -9.09
C ARG A 109 -20.49 8.64 -10.09
N THR A 110 -20.07 8.69 -11.35
CA THR A 110 -20.82 9.37 -12.42
C THR A 110 -22.10 8.63 -12.85
N ARG A 111 -22.29 7.35 -12.48
CA ARG A 111 -23.42 6.50 -12.90
C ARG A 111 -24.44 6.15 -11.80
N GLY A 112 -24.17 6.42 -10.53
CA GLY A 112 -25.13 6.27 -9.42
C GLY A 112 -25.24 4.87 -8.77
N LEU A 113 -25.90 4.82 -7.61
CA LEU A 113 -25.93 3.76 -6.55
C LEU A 113 -25.99 2.29 -6.98
N ALA A 114 -26.47 1.96 -8.18
CA ALA A 114 -26.51 0.58 -8.66
C ALA A 114 -25.11 0.00 -8.91
N VAL A 115 -24.13 0.86 -9.23
CA VAL A 115 -22.75 0.44 -9.52
C VAL A 115 -21.91 0.33 -8.23
N ASP A 116 -22.23 1.09 -7.18
CA ASP A 116 -21.57 1.00 -5.86
C ASP A 116 -21.78 -0.36 -5.20
N VAL A 117 -23.00 -0.91 -5.26
CA VAL A 117 -23.31 -2.24 -4.71
C VAL A 117 -22.54 -3.34 -5.45
N LEU A 118 -22.37 -3.18 -6.76
CA LEU A 118 -21.66 -4.14 -7.61
C LEU A 118 -20.14 -4.05 -7.38
N GLY A 119 -19.61 -2.84 -7.19
CA GLY A 119 -18.22 -2.60 -6.79
C GLY A 119 -17.90 -3.14 -5.41
N ALA A 120 -18.77 -2.92 -4.42
CA ALA A 120 -18.63 -3.48 -3.07
C ALA A 120 -18.65 -5.02 -3.09
N ALA A 121 -19.53 -5.63 -3.87
CA ALA A 121 -19.57 -7.08 -4.04
C ALA A 121 -18.29 -7.64 -4.71
N ALA A 122 -17.78 -6.96 -5.74
CA ALA A 122 -16.54 -7.34 -6.41
C ALA A 122 -15.31 -7.20 -5.51
N ALA A 123 -15.23 -6.12 -4.72
CA ALA A 123 -14.16 -5.92 -3.74
C ALA A 123 -14.18 -6.98 -2.63
N ALA A 124 -15.36 -7.31 -2.09
CA ALA A 124 -15.52 -8.38 -1.13
C ALA A 124 -15.09 -9.74 -1.72
N ALA A 125 -15.46 -10.03 -2.97
CA ALA A 125 -15.05 -11.25 -3.67
C ALA A 125 -13.52 -11.30 -3.88
N ALA A 126 -12.90 -10.18 -4.25
CA ALA A 126 -11.44 -10.10 -4.42
C ALA A 126 -10.70 -10.32 -3.09
N LEU A 127 -11.15 -9.69 -2.01
CA LEU A 127 -10.58 -9.89 -0.67
C LEU A 127 -10.71 -11.35 -0.23
N SER A 128 -11.88 -11.94 -0.46
CA SER A 128 -12.16 -13.34 -0.17
C SER A 128 -11.21 -14.28 -0.94
N ALA A 129 -11.00 -14.00 -2.23
CA ALA A 129 -10.11 -14.78 -3.08
C ALA A 129 -8.66 -14.69 -2.62
N ILE A 130 -8.18 -13.50 -2.22
CA ILE A 130 -6.82 -13.31 -1.69
C ILE A 130 -6.64 -14.09 -0.38
N VAL A 131 -7.59 -13.99 0.55
CA VAL A 131 -7.54 -14.71 1.83
C VAL A 131 -7.53 -16.23 1.60
N VAL A 132 -8.39 -16.74 0.72
CA VAL A 132 -8.44 -18.17 0.39
C VAL A 132 -7.15 -18.63 -0.29
N LEU A 133 -6.58 -17.82 -1.18
CA LEU A 133 -5.35 -18.20 -1.88
C LEU A 133 -4.12 -18.15 -0.97
N ALA A 134 -4.08 -17.19 -0.03
CA ALA A 134 -3.03 -17.08 0.98
C ALA A 134 -3.09 -18.24 1.98
N GLY A 135 -4.28 -18.62 2.44
CA GLY A 135 -4.48 -19.74 3.36
C GLY A 135 -4.18 -21.12 2.76
N ARG A 136 -4.15 -21.24 1.42
CA ARG A 136 -3.77 -22.49 0.73
C ARG A 136 -2.27 -22.67 0.51
N ARG A 137 -1.45 -21.68 0.88
CA ARG A 137 0.02 -21.73 0.77
C ARG A 137 0.73 -21.98 2.12
N VAL A 138 -0.03 -22.29 3.16
CA VAL A 138 0.46 -22.79 4.47
C VAL A 138 0.09 -24.26 4.58
#